data_AF-A0A2N9EK65-F1
#
_entry.id   AF-A0A2N9EK65-F1
#
_cell.length_a   1.000
_cell.length_b   1.000
_cell.length_c   1.000
_cell.angle_alpha   90.00
_cell.angle_beta   90.00
_cell.angle_gamma   90.00
#
_symmetry.space_group_name_H-M   'P 1'
#
loop_
_entity.id
_entity.type
_entity.pdbx_description
1 polymer ?
#
loop_
_entity_poly.entity_id
_entity_poly.type
_entity_poly.pdbx_seq_one_letter_code
_entity_poly.pdbx_strand_id
1 'polypeptide(L)'
;MNHYSFGSSGSPKPFLAYPRGADFFDLESGTTRRVRKPKNSPFLPIKMLKSFGTRIQYYSKLHPLLVFVISLSLGLTIIIILSLYESHYRMMSSYQKPDVSSNNYPFPKLQNLVMVAGHSVYTSSSCGKVDKEDSWFLESYQKNPGQAATFVRHIQEGVDIAAKDDAALLMFSGGETRKDAGPRSEAQSYWSVAESEGWFGKEENVRWRTITEEHARDSFENLLFSVCRFRELTGTYPYNITVVSYDFKEERFAHLHRSALGFPESRFFYLGTPASSTSKEAALKGEALVRVQFQGDPYGCQGSLYRKKLNRDPFHRSIPYPNGCPEIEGLFRYCGAAPYPGSLPWASKTS
;
A
#
# COMPACT_ATOMS: atom_id res chain seq x y z
N MET A 1 -21.06 -44.09 -21.78
CA MET A 1 -20.95 -42.68 -21.33
C MET A 1 -20.94 -42.70 -19.82
N ASN A 2 -19.77 -42.56 -19.20
CA ASN A 2 -19.61 -42.67 -17.74
C ASN A 2 -19.80 -41.29 -17.10
N HIS A 3 -20.84 -41.16 -16.29
CA HIS A 3 -21.05 -40.02 -15.40
C HIS A 3 -20.12 -40.15 -14.19
N TYR A 4 -19.16 -39.23 -14.07
CA TYR A 4 -18.41 -39.03 -12.84
C TYR A 4 -19.11 -37.98 -11.98
N SER A 5 -19.61 -38.42 -10.82
CA SER A 5 -20.09 -37.54 -9.76
C SER A 5 -18.90 -36.92 -9.03
N PHE A 6 -18.73 -35.60 -9.12
CA PHE A 6 -17.79 -34.88 -8.27
C PHE A 6 -18.32 -34.86 -6.83
N GLY A 7 -17.62 -35.57 -5.95
CA GLY A 7 -17.86 -35.53 -4.51
C GLY A 7 -17.53 -34.14 -3.95
N SER A 8 -18.55 -33.48 -3.41
CA SER A 8 -18.40 -32.29 -2.57
C SER A 8 -17.70 -32.68 -1.27
N SER A 9 -16.43 -32.32 -1.12
CA SER A 9 -15.72 -32.40 0.15
C SER A 9 -15.17 -31.02 0.51
N GLY A 10 -15.74 -30.46 1.57
CA GLY A 10 -15.26 -29.26 2.26
C GLY A 10 -15.56 -27.93 1.56
N SER A 11 -16.54 -27.18 2.07
CA SER A 11 -16.58 -25.74 1.82
C SER A 11 -15.24 -25.12 2.26
N PRO A 12 -14.58 -24.30 1.43
CA PRO A 12 -13.36 -23.61 1.84
C PRO A 12 -13.66 -22.79 3.10
N LYS A 13 -12.80 -22.86 4.11
CA LYS A 13 -12.89 -21.96 5.26
C LYS A 13 -12.88 -20.53 4.73
N PRO A 14 -13.79 -19.64 5.14
CA PRO A 14 -13.77 -18.25 4.70
C PRO A 14 -12.43 -17.64 5.09
N PHE A 15 -11.71 -17.11 4.10
CA PHE A 15 -10.50 -16.33 4.32
C PHE A 15 -10.90 -15.03 5.01
N LEU A 16 -10.68 -14.97 6.32
CA LEU A 16 -10.86 -13.76 7.11
C LEU A 16 -9.62 -12.90 6.92
N ALA A 17 -9.63 -12.06 5.87
CA ALA A 17 -8.54 -11.12 5.62
C ALA A 17 -8.26 -10.22 6.85
N TYR A 18 -9.31 -9.91 7.62
CA TYR A 18 -9.21 -9.07 8.84
C TYR A 18 -10.17 -9.54 9.95
N PRO A 19 -9.77 -9.43 11.24
CA PRO A 19 -10.65 -9.78 12.35
C PRO A 19 -11.84 -8.80 12.45
N ARG A 20 -13.08 -9.32 12.32
CA ARG A 20 -14.30 -8.55 12.67
C ARG A 20 -14.44 -8.44 14.18
N GLY A 21 -14.26 -7.23 14.72
CA GLY A 21 -14.43 -7.01 16.15
C GLY A 21 -14.18 -5.57 16.62
N ALA A 22 -14.99 -4.64 16.09
CA ALA A 22 -15.40 -3.32 16.63
C ALA A 22 -14.58 -2.64 17.76
N ASP A 23 -13.97 -1.49 17.43
CA ASP A 23 -14.45 -0.17 17.85
C ASP A 23 -14.36 0.77 16.62
N PHE A 24 -15.45 1.46 16.28
CA PHE A 24 -15.58 2.32 15.11
C PHE A 24 -15.19 3.76 15.50
N PHE A 25 -14.11 4.27 14.92
CA PHE A 25 -13.70 5.67 15.04
C PHE A 25 -13.37 6.20 13.65
N ASP A 26 -14.33 6.90 13.05
CA ASP A 26 -14.09 7.72 11.87
C ASP A 26 -13.67 9.11 12.36
N LEU A 27 -12.35 9.38 12.26
CA LEU A 27 -11.70 10.55 12.83
C LEU A 27 -12.12 11.87 12.18
N GLU A 28 -12.84 11.81 11.06
CA GLU A 28 -13.28 13.00 10.33
C GLU A 28 -14.70 13.43 10.74
N SER A 29 -15.43 12.61 11.52
CA SER A 29 -16.84 12.85 11.87
C SER A 29 -17.21 12.69 13.37
N GLY A 30 -16.28 12.34 14.26
CA GLY A 30 -16.38 12.62 15.70
C GLY A 30 -17.54 12.00 16.52
N THR A 31 -18.20 10.92 16.09
CA THR A 31 -19.36 10.35 16.82
C THR A 31 -19.25 8.84 17.14
N THR A 32 -19.69 8.40 18.33
CA THR A 32 -19.60 6.99 18.81
C THR A 32 -20.95 6.26 18.88
N ARG A 33 -21.01 4.99 18.46
CA ARG A 33 -22.10 4.04 18.81
C ARG A 33 -21.54 2.66 19.22
N ARG A 34 -22.00 2.13 20.37
CA ARG A 34 -21.61 0.82 20.93
C ARG A 34 -22.63 -0.27 20.61
N VAL A 35 -22.15 -1.48 20.30
CA VAL A 35 -22.97 -2.72 20.27
C VAL A 35 -22.27 -3.82 21.08
N ARG A 36 -23.04 -4.55 21.91
CA ARG A 36 -22.59 -5.61 22.85
C ARG A 36 -22.19 -6.92 22.14
N LYS A 37 -21.14 -7.59 22.64
CA LYS A 37 -20.70 -8.94 22.24
C LYS A 37 -21.42 -10.06 23.04
N PRO A 38 -21.67 -11.25 22.46
CA PRO A 38 -22.12 -12.43 23.20
C PRO A 38 -20.95 -13.28 23.73
N LYS A 39 -21.19 -14.02 24.82
CA LYS A 39 -20.27 -14.96 25.47
C LYS A 39 -20.37 -16.34 24.81
N ASN A 40 -19.24 -16.98 24.52
CA ASN A 40 -19.17 -18.42 24.19
C ASN A 40 -18.53 -19.22 25.34
N SER A 41 -19.05 -20.43 25.58
CA SER A 41 -18.56 -21.41 26.55
C SER A 41 -17.39 -22.25 25.98
N PRO A 42 -16.54 -22.85 26.84
CA PRO A 42 -15.39 -23.63 26.39
C PRO A 42 -15.79 -25.09 26.08
N PHE A 43 -15.51 -25.54 24.86
CA PHE A 43 -15.42 -26.96 24.50
C PHE A 43 -14.13 -27.56 25.10
N LEU A 44 -14.22 -28.75 25.70
CA LEU A 44 -13.14 -29.47 26.41
C LEU A 44 -12.61 -30.68 25.60
N PRO A 45 -11.47 -30.59 24.88
CA PRO A 45 -10.89 -31.71 24.10
C PRO A 45 -9.98 -32.65 24.92
N ILE A 46 -9.69 -32.29 26.17
CA ILE A 46 -8.55 -32.84 26.93
C ILE A 46 -8.80 -34.28 27.42
N LYS A 47 -10.07 -34.72 27.56
CA LYS A 47 -10.39 -36.08 28.03
C LYS A 47 -10.18 -37.18 26.98
N MET A 48 -10.17 -36.87 25.69
CA MET A 48 -10.02 -37.90 24.63
C MET A 48 -8.56 -38.27 24.34
N LEU A 49 -7.59 -37.38 24.56
CA LEU A 49 -6.16 -37.66 24.31
C LEU A 49 -5.56 -38.71 25.26
N LYS A 50 -6.02 -38.75 26.52
CA LYS A 50 -5.48 -39.68 27.52
C LYS A 50 -5.83 -41.15 27.26
N SER A 51 -6.92 -41.43 26.53
CA SER A 51 -7.37 -42.78 26.18
C SER A 51 -6.62 -43.39 24.98
N PHE A 52 -6.13 -42.54 24.07
CA PHE A 52 -5.37 -42.97 22.89
C PHE A 52 -3.91 -43.31 23.22
N GLY A 53 -3.28 -42.56 24.12
CA GLY A 53 -1.86 -42.74 24.49
C GLY A 53 -1.56 -44.13 25.08
N THR A 54 -2.44 -44.65 25.93
CA THR A 54 -2.29 -45.97 26.55
C THR A 54 -2.46 -47.12 25.56
N ARG A 55 -3.31 -46.98 24.53
CA ARG A 55 -3.47 -47.97 23.45
C ARG A 55 -2.27 -48.01 22.50
N ILE A 56 -1.70 -46.85 22.19
CA ILE A 56 -0.50 -46.73 21.35
C ILE A 56 0.72 -47.35 22.05
N GLN A 57 0.88 -47.12 23.35
CA GLN A 57 1.97 -47.72 24.14
C GLN A 57 1.87 -49.25 24.19
N TYR A 58 0.66 -49.80 24.28
CA TYR A 58 0.44 -51.26 24.26
C TYR A 58 0.78 -51.87 22.90
N TYR A 59 0.29 -51.28 21.80
CA TYR A 59 0.59 -51.73 20.44
C TYR A 59 2.09 -51.62 20.08
N SER A 60 2.76 -50.58 20.58
CA SER A 60 4.18 -50.35 20.34
C SER A 60 5.09 -51.38 21.02
N LYS A 61 4.63 -51.97 22.14
CA LYS A 61 5.34 -53.08 22.82
C LYS A 61 5.16 -54.43 22.13
N LEU A 62 4.01 -54.66 21.49
CA LEU A 62 3.68 -55.93 20.81
C LEU A 62 4.33 -56.07 19.43
N HIS A 63 4.50 -54.96 18.70
CA HIS A 63 5.02 -54.99 17.33
C HIS A 63 6.11 -53.93 17.11
N PRO A 64 7.29 -54.07 17.74
CA PRO A 64 8.36 -53.07 17.66
C PRO A 64 8.87 -52.87 16.22
N LEU A 65 8.93 -53.93 15.42
CA LEU A 65 9.32 -53.87 14.00
C LEU A 65 8.29 -53.12 13.14
N LEU A 66 6.99 -53.30 13.39
CA LEU A 66 5.93 -52.62 12.65
C LEU A 66 5.94 -51.11 12.95
N VAL A 67 6.12 -50.73 14.22
CA VAL A 67 6.24 -49.32 14.61
C VAL A 67 7.51 -48.69 14.03
N PHE A 68 8.62 -49.42 13.98
CA PHE A 68 9.84 -48.96 13.32
C PHE A 68 9.63 -48.70 11.83
N VAL A 69 8.96 -49.60 11.11
CA VAL A 69 8.66 -49.44 9.67
C VAL A 69 7.72 -48.26 9.42
N ILE A 70 6.69 -48.06 10.26
CA ILE A 70 5.77 -46.93 10.17
C ILE A 70 6.49 -45.60 10.48
N SER A 71 7.36 -45.59 11.49
CA SER A 71 8.15 -44.40 11.82
C SER A 71 9.14 -44.06 10.71
N LEU A 72 9.74 -45.06 10.07
CA LEU A 72 10.66 -44.88 8.95
C LEU A 72 9.93 -44.35 7.72
N SER A 73 8.72 -44.85 7.42
CA SER A 73 7.91 -44.36 6.29
C SER A 73 7.39 -42.93 6.51
N LEU A 74 7.03 -42.57 7.75
CA LEU A 74 6.70 -41.19 8.12
C LEU A 74 7.92 -40.27 8.03
N GLY A 75 9.08 -40.72 8.48
CA GLY A 75 10.32 -39.97 8.36
C GLY A 75 10.70 -39.71 6.89
N LEU A 76 10.62 -40.74 6.05
CA LEU A 76 10.89 -40.63 4.61
C LEU A 76 9.89 -39.72 3.90
N THR A 77 8.59 -39.80 4.23
CA THR A 77 7.60 -38.91 3.63
C THR A 77 7.79 -37.45 4.06
N ILE A 78 8.14 -37.18 5.32
CA ILE A 78 8.48 -35.83 5.79
C ILE A 78 9.73 -35.31 5.06
N ILE A 79 10.77 -36.13 4.89
CA ILE A 79 11.98 -35.73 4.15
C ILE A 79 11.65 -35.44 2.69
N ILE A 80 10.82 -36.25 2.03
CA ILE A 80 10.39 -36.01 0.64
C ILE A 80 9.56 -34.72 0.56
N ILE A 81 8.61 -34.49 1.47
CA ILE A 81 7.82 -33.25 1.49
C ILE A 81 8.71 -32.03 1.74
N LEU A 82 9.66 -32.11 2.67
CA LEU A 82 10.62 -31.03 2.93
C LEU A 82 11.54 -30.81 1.73
N SER A 83 11.97 -31.87 1.04
CA SER A 83 12.80 -31.76 -0.17
C SER A 83 12.01 -31.19 -1.35
N LEU A 84 10.74 -31.53 -1.49
CA LEU A 84 9.83 -30.96 -2.49
C LEU A 84 9.46 -29.52 -2.15
N TYR A 85 9.36 -29.18 -0.87
CA TYR A 85 9.13 -27.82 -0.40
C TYR A 85 10.39 -26.96 -0.58
N GLU A 86 11.57 -27.49 -0.27
CA GLU A 86 12.85 -26.84 -0.53
C GLU A 86 13.11 -26.74 -2.03
N SER A 87 12.74 -27.74 -2.85
CA SER A 87 12.85 -27.65 -4.30
C SER A 87 11.85 -26.66 -4.89
N HIS A 88 10.60 -26.60 -4.41
CA HIS A 88 9.65 -25.54 -4.79
C HIS A 88 10.14 -24.16 -4.35
N TYR A 89 10.69 -24.04 -3.14
CA TYR A 89 11.23 -22.78 -2.63
C TYR A 89 12.49 -22.37 -3.41
N ARG A 90 13.38 -23.31 -3.72
CA ARG A 90 14.53 -23.08 -4.61
C ARG A 90 14.11 -22.77 -6.02
N MET A 91 13.05 -23.38 -6.56
CA MET A 91 12.53 -23.12 -7.90
C MET A 91 11.77 -21.79 -7.97
N MET A 92 11.12 -21.37 -6.88
CA MET A 92 10.56 -20.02 -6.71
C MET A 92 11.65 -18.97 -6.50
N SER A 93 12.73 -19.31 -5.78
CA SER A 93 13.94 -18.48 -5.62
C SER A 93 14.83 -18.48 -6.87
N SER A 94 14.69 -19.48 -7.75
CA SER A 94 15.40 -19.64 -9.02
C SER A 94 14.53 -19.33 -10.22
N TYR A 95 13.38 -18.65 -10.03
CA TYR A 95 13.05 -17.63 -11.00
C TYR A 95 14.29 -16.78 -11.10
N GLN A 96 15.03 -16.96 -12.20
CA GLN A 96 16.19 -16.16 -12.52
C GLN A 96 15.83 -14.75 -12.10
N LYS A 97 16.54 -14.20 -11.11
CA LYS A 97 16.73 -12.75 -11.10
C LYS A 97 17.20 -12.51 -12.52
N PRO A 98 16.40 -11.87 -13.40
CA PRO A 98 16.94 -11.50 -14.68
C PRO A 98 18.19 -10.72 -14.28
N ASP A 99 19.34 -11.17 -14.78
CA ASP A 99 20.53 -10.38 -14.68
C ASP A 99 20.15 -9.05 -15.33
N VAL A 100 19.82 -8.04 -14.52
CA VAL A 100 19.50 -6.68 -14.98
C VAL A 100 20.83 -6.03 -15.35
N SER A 101 21.59 -6.72 -16.19
CA SER A 101 22.77 -6.27 -16.89
C SER A 101 22.40 -5.72 -18.27
N SER A 102 21.11 -5.71 -18.65
CA SER A 102 20.62 -4.88 -19.75
C SER A 102 20.07 -3.56 -19.21
N ASN A 103 20.77 -2.46 -19.51
CA ASN A 103 20.48 -1.05 -19.23
C ASN A 103 19.13 -0.50 -19.77
N ASN A 104 18.09 -1.31 -19.95
CA ASN A 104 16.83 -0.90 -20.55
C ASN A 104 15.76 -0.59 -19.51
N TYR A 105 16.06 0.34 -18.60
CA TYR A 105 14.99 0.98 -17.83
C TYR A 105 14.14 1.87 -18.76
N PRO A 106 12.81 1.95 -18.59
CA PRO A 106 11.97 2.79 -19.45
C PRO A 106 12.34 4.27 -19.47
N PHE A 107 12.84 4.79 -18.35
CA PHE A 107 13.13 6.22 -18.15
C PHE A 107 14.52 6.45 -17.53
N PRO A 108 15.62 5.97 -18.12
CA PRO A 108 16.93 5.90 -17.46
C PRO A 108 17.60 7.26 -17.27
N LYS A 109 17.10 8.31 -17.95
CA LYS A 109 17.65 9.67 -17.90
C LYS A 109 16.93 10.58 -16.89
N LEU A 110 15.77 10.16 -16.38
CA LEU A 110 15.01 10.95 -15.43
C LEU A 110 15.61 10.83 -14.04
N GLN A 111 15.70 11.95 -13.34
CA GLN A 111 16.39 12.06 -12.06
C GLN A 111 15.49 12.63 -10.96
N ASN A 112 14.44 13.38 -11.32
CA ASN A 112 13.60 14.07 -10.34
C ASN A 112 12.21 13.42 -10.30
N LEU A 113 11.65 13.23 -9.11
CA LEU A 113 10.28 12.75 -8.92
C LEU A 113 9.37 13.94 -8.60
N VAL A 114 8.34 14.16 -9.41
CA VAL A 114 7.21 15.04 -9.09
C VAL A 114 6.04 14.14 -8.71
N MET A 115 5.71 14.09 -7.43
CA MET A 115 4.69 13.20 -6.87
C MET A 115 3.44 14.01 -6.51
N VAL A 116 2.31 13.71 -7.16
CA VAL A 116 1.01 14.33 -6.86
C VAL A 116 0.19 13.35 -6.04
N ALA A 117 -0.14 13.72 -4.80
CA ALA A 117 -0.93 12.88 -3.91
C ALA A 117 -2.41 12.90 -4.30
N GLY A 118 -2.99 11.73 -4.51
CA GLY A 118 -4.43 11.52 -4.64
C GLY A 118 -5.17 11.83 -3.34
N HIS A 119 -6.40 12.34 -3.49
CA HIS A 119 -7.30 12.59 -2.36
C HIS A 119 -8.77 12.23 -2.64
N SER A 120 -9.11 11.88 -3.88
CA SER A 120 -10.46 11.51 -4.33
C SER A 120 -10.36 10.86 -5.72
N VAL A 121 -11.44 10.24 -6.17
CA VAL A 121 -11.53 9.54 -7.45
C VAL A 121 -12.48 10.31 -8.36
N TYR A 122 -12.02 10.71 -9.54
CA TYR A 122 -12.90 11.22 -10.59
C TYR A 122 -13.78 10.08 -11.12
N THR A 123 -15.10 10.24 -11.07
CA THR A 123 -16.08 9.18 -11.37
C THR A 123 -17.09 9.54 -12.45
N SER A 124 -17.04 10.76 -13.01
CA SER A 124 -17.99 11.17 -14.05
C SER A 124 -17.91 10.27 -15.28
N SER A 125 -19.05 9.74 -15.69
CA SER A 125 -19.20 8.90 -16.89
C SER A 125 -19.78 9.66 -18.10
N SER A 126 -20.13 10.94 -17.93
CA SER A 126 -20.89 11.72 -18.91
C SER A 126 -20.25 13.08 -19.23
N CYS A 127 -18.92 13.15 -19.28
CA CYS A 127 -18.17 14.40 -19.53
C CYS A 127 -18.55 15.53 -18.55
N GLY A 128 -18.72 15.19 -17.27
CA GLY A 128 -18.94 16.18 -16.22
C GLY A 128 -17.76 17.14 -16.11
N LYS A 129 -18.01 18.36 -15.60
CA LYS A 129 -16.94 19.34 -15.44
C LYS A 129 -16.02 18.90 -14.30
N VAL A 130 -14.72 18.82 -14.58
CA VAL A 130 -13.70 18.33 -13.64
C VAL A 130 -13.61 19.18 -12.37
N ASP A 131 -14.09 20.43 -12.39
CA ASP A 131 -14.12 21.35 -11.26
C ASP A 131 -15.40 21.24 -10.40
N LYS A 132 -16.29 20.27 -10.69
CA LYS A 132 -17.57 20.09 -9.97
C LYS A 132 -17.57 18.87 -9.08
N GLU A 133 -18.10 19.04 -7.86
CA GLU A 133 -18.15 18.02 -6.83
C GLU A 133 -18.91 16.74 -7.23
N ASP A 134 -19.91 16.87 -8.11
CA ASP A 134 -20.72 15.74 -8.62
C ASP A 134 -19.94 14.81 -9.56
N SER A 135 -18.80 15.28 -10.07
CA SER A 135 -17.93 14.53 -10.97
C SER A 135 -16.88 13.70 -10.21
N TRP A 136 -16.81 13.85 -8.89
CA TRP A 136 -15.87 13.16 -8.01
C TRP A 136 -16.61 12.31 -6.97
N PHE A 137 -16.02 11.18 -6.61
CA PHE A 137 -16.47 10.43 -5.46
C PHE A 137 -15.93 11.09 -4.19
N LEU A 138 -16.80 11.77 -3.43
CA LEU A 138 -16.46 12.53 -2.24
C LEU A 138 -16.96 11.85 -0.96
N GLU A 139 -16.08 11.74 0.04
CA GLU A 139 -16.49 11.42 1.41
C GLU A 139 -17.34 12.56 2.00
N SER A 140 -18.09 12.28 3.06
CA SER A 140 -18.98 13.27 3.70
C SER A 140 -18.27 14.58 4.04
N TYR A 141 -17.07 14.51 4.62
CA TYR A 141 -16.25 15.67 4.98
C TYR A 141 -15.63 16.39 3.77
N GLN A 142 -15.62 15.78 2.58
CA GLN A 142 -15.10 16.38 1.34
C GLN A 142 -16.19 17.11 0.55
N LYS A 143 -17.46 16.98 0.92
CA LYS A 143 -18.60 17.61 0.22
C LYS A 143 -18.72 19.10 0.55
N ASN A 144 -17.65 19.84 0.30
CA ASN A 144 -17.57 21.28 0.48
C ASN A 144 -17.41 21.97 -0.89
N PRO A 145 -18.05 23.13 -1.12
CA PRO A 145 -17.88 23.86 -2.37
C PRO A 145 -16.42 24.19 -2.66
N GLY A 146 -15.94 23.94 -3.88
CA GLY A 146 -14.57 24.20 -4.31
C GLY A 146 -13.58 23.06 -4.00
N GLN A 147 -14.05 21.95 -3.44
CA GLN A 147 -13.20 20.79 -3.16
C GLN A 147 -12.67 20.17 -4.46
N ALA A 148 -13.54 20.00 -5.46
CA ALA A 148 -13.16 19.44 -6.76
C ALA A 148 -12.12 20.31 -7.47
N ALA A 149 -12.30 21.64 -7.43
CA ALA A 149 -11.34 22.60 -7.96
C ALA A 149 -9.95 22.48 -7.29
N THR A 150 -9.88 22.09 -6.02
CA THR A 150 -8.61 21.86 -5.34
C THR A 150 -7.89 20.62 -5.87
N PHE A 151 -8.63 19.52 -6.11
CA PHE A 151 -8.06 18.32 -6.74
C PHE A 151 -7.53 18.61 -8.15
N VAL A 152 -8.30 19.35 -8.95
CA VAL A 152 -7.88 19.84 -10.26
C VAL A 152 -6.60 20.67 -10.15
N ARG A 153 -6.49 21.56 -9.15
CA ARG A 153 -5.28 22.35 -8.94
C ARG A 153 -4.06 21.49 -8.63
N HIS A 154 -4.19 20.44 -7.81
CA HIS A 154 -3.08 19.50 -7.58
C HIS A 154 -2.56 18.91 -8.90
N ILE A 155 -3.47 18.52 -9.79
CA ILE A 155 -3.13 17.90 -11.08
C ILE A 155 -2.39 18.91 -11.96
N GLN A 156 -2.96 20.11 -12.13
CA GLN A 156 -2.36 21.17 -12.94
C GLN A 156 -0.96 21.55 -12.45
N GLU A 157 -0.78 21.73 -11.14
CA GLU A 157 0.50 22.10 -10.56
C GLU A 157 1.56 21.00 -10.77
N GLY A 158 1.19 19.74 -10.62
CA GLY A 158 2.10 18.62 -10.91
C GLY A 158 2.55 18.61 -12.37
N VAL A 159 1.63 18.82 -13.30
CA VAL A 159 1.92 18.93 -14.74
C VAL A 159 2.81 20.14 -15.01
N ASP A 160 2.50 21.31 -14.46
CA ASP A 160 3.25 22.55 -14.65
C ASP A 160 4.69 22.46 -14.11
N ILE A 161 4.91 21.76 -13.00
CA ILE A 161 6.26 21.50 -12.47
C ILE A 161 7.01 20.57 -13.42
N ALA A 162 6.41 19.45 -13.82
CA ALA A 162 7.07 18.48 -14.69
C ALA A 162 7.34 19.01 -16.11
N ALA A 163 6.56 20.00 -16.57
CA ALA A 163 6.76 20.71 -17.82
C ALA A 163 7.99 21.63 -17.79
N LYS A 164 8.40 22.10 -16.60
CA LYS A 164 9.58 22.98 -16.40
C LYS A 164 10.88 22.20 -16.18
N ASP A 165 10.78 20.88 -16.00
CA ASP A 165 11.91 20.00 -15.72
C ASP A 165 11.87 18.76 -16.62
N ASP A 166 12.69 18.77 -17.68
CA ASP A 166 12.81 17.65 -18.62
C ASP A 166 13.38 16.38 -17.98
N ALA A 167 14.03 16.49 -16.82
CA ALA A 167 14.54 15.34 -16.06
C ALA A 167 13.53 14.83 -15.02
N ALA A 168 12.34 15.42 -14.92
CA ALA A 168 11.31 14.98 -13.99
C ALA A 168 10.51 13.76 -14.52
N LEU A 169 10.09 12.88 -13.62
CA LEU A 169 9.01 11.93 -13.84
C LEU A 169 7.81 12.43 -13.03
N LEU A 170 6.68 12.69 -13.69
CA LEU A 170 5.43 12.99 -13.02
C LEU A 170 4.76 11.69 -12.58
N MET A 171 4.37 11.60 -11.32
CA MET A 171 3.69 10.44 -10.76
C MET A 171 2.45 10.87 -9.99
N PHE A 172 1.28 10.49 -10.50
CA PHE A 172 0.06 10.51 -9.70
C PHE A 172 0.07 9.29 -8.79
N SER A 173 -0.12 9.47 -7.48
CA SER A 173 -0.02 8.38 -6.50
C SER A 173 -1.25 8.32 -5.59
N GLY A 174 -1.83 7.13 -5.48
CA GLY A 174 -3.01 6.83 -4.68
C GLY A 174 -3.79 5.67 -5.27
N GLY A 175 -4.12 4.68 -4.42
CA GLY A 175 -4.74 3.44 -4.85
C GLY A 175 -6.27 3.41 -4.90
N GLU A 176 -6.80 2.21 -5.10
CA GLU A 176 -8.26 1.93 -5.11
C GLU A 176 -8.83 1.90 -3.68
N THR A 177 -8.81 3.04 -2.98
CA THR A 177 -9.11 3.09 -1.54
C THR A 177 -10.59 3.10 -1.20
N ARG A 178 -11.48 3.21 -2.20
CA ARG A 178 -12.92 3.46 -2.00
C ARG A 178 -13.78 2.46 -2.75
N LYS A 179 -14.49 1.60 -1.99
CA LYS A 179 -15.33 0.53 -2.56
C LYS A 179 -16.40 1.08 -3.50
N ASP A 180 -17.08 2.13 -3.07
CA ASP A 180 -18.26 2.67 -3.77
C ASP A 180 -17.88 3.56 -4.98
N ALA A 181 -16.60 3.91 -5.14
CA ALA A 181 -16.08 4.57 -6.34
C ALA A 181 -15.85 3.59 -7.52
N GLY A 182 -15.93 2.28 -7.24
CA GLY A 182 -15.55 1.21 -8.17
C GLY A 182 -14.04 0.93 -8.17
N PRO A 183 -13.56 0.00 -9.02
CA PRO A 183 -12.15 -0.40 -9.10
C PRO A 183 -11.34 0.65 -9.86
N ARG A 184 -11.31 1.88 -9.33
CA ARG A 184 -10.59 3.03 -9.88
C ARG A 184 -9.65 3.57 -8.82
N SER A 185 -8.38 3.68 -9.16
CA SER A 185 -7.38 4.29 -8.28
C SER A 185 -7.48 5.81 -8.33
N GLU A 186 -7.10 6.47 -7.24
CA GLU A 186 -7.01 7.94 -7.21
C GLU A 186 -6.01 8.42 -8.29
N ALA A 187 -4.86 7.73 -8.39
CA ALA A 187 -3.82 8.01 -9.37
C ALA A 187 -4.29 7.93 -10.83
N GLN A 188 -4.96 6.84 -11.22
CA GLN A 188 -5.49 6.68 -12.58
C GLN A 188 -6.55 7.73 -12.89
N SER A 189 -7.37 8.09 -11.91
CA SER A 189 -8.39 9.12 -12.09
C SER A 189 -7.77 10.50 -12.32
N TYR A 190 -6.68 10.84 -11.63
CA TYR A 190 -5.94 12.10 -11.82
C TYR A 190 -5.27 12.15 -13.20
N TRP A 191 -4.64 11.05 -13.62
CA TRP A 191 -4.08 10.94 -14.97
C TRP A 191 -5.14 11.15 -16.05
N SER A 192 -6.31 10.52 -15.87
CA SER A 192 -7.42 10.61 -16.84
C SER A 192 -7.98 12.02 -16.96
N VAL A 193 -8.05 12.77 -15.85
CA VAL A 193 -8.47 14.18 -15.85
C VAL A 193 -7.45 15.06 -16.59
N ALA A 194 -6.15 14.88 -16.33
CA ALA A 194 -5.10 15.62 -17.05
C ALA A 194 -5.13 15.35 -18.56
N GLU A 195 -5.35 14.09 -18.94
CA GLU A 195 -5.50 13.65 -20.33
C GLU A 195 -6.73 14.29 -20.99
N SER A 196 -7.90 14.23 -20.35
CA SER A 196 -9.15 14.75 -20.93
C SER A 196 -9.14 16.26 -21.11
N GLU A 197 -8.45 16.97 -20.24
CA GLU A 197 -8.32 18.43 -20.29
C GLU A 197 -7.15 18.90 -21.18
N GLY A 198 -6.35 17.97 -21.71
CA GLY A 198 -5.21 18.26 -22.58
C GLY A 198 -4.07 19.02 -21.88
N TRP A 199 -3.95 18.90 -20.55
CA TRP A 199 -2.98 19.68 -19.77
C TRP A 199 -1.53 19.28 -19.99
N PHE A 200 -1.26 18.06 -20.46
CA PHE A 200 0.10 17.65 -20.80
C PHE A 200 0.75 18.48 -21.93
N GLY A 201 -0.04 19.30 -22.63
CA GLY A 201 0.43 20.19 -23.70
C GLY A 201 0.47 19.54 -25.08
N LYS A 202 0.91 20.30 -26.09
CA LYS A 202 1.06 19.86 -27.49
C LYS A 202 2.40 19.18 -27.79
N GLU A 203 3.26 19.04 -26.79
CA GLU A 203 4.50 18.29 -26.91
C GLU A 203 4.39 17.01 -26.10
N GLU A 204 4.68 15.92 -26.79
CA GLU A 204 4.71 14.55 -26.29
C GLU A 204 5.52 14.35 -24.97
N ASN A 205 6.36 15.32 -24.58
CA ASN A 205 7.36 15.20 -23.53
C ASN A 205 6.78 14.91 -22.11
N VAL A 206 5.83 15.72 -21.61
CA VAL A 206 5.30 15.53 -20.23
C VAL A 206 4.43 14.28 -20.15
N ARG A 207 3.55 14.10 -21.15
CA ARG A 207 2.65 12.94 -21.20
C ARG A 207 3.43 11.62 -21.16
N TRP A 208 4.51 11.49 -21.93
CA TRP A 208 5.32 10.27 -21.95
C TRP A 208 6.08 10.01 -20.65
N ARG A 209 6.38 11.05 -19.87
CA ARG A 209 7.04 10.96 -18.56
C ARG A 209 6.07 10.99 -17.38
N THR A 210 4.77 10.79 -17.64
CA THR A 210 3.74 10.74 -16.61
C THR A 210 3.26 9.30 -16.39
N ILE A 211 3.37 8.80 -15.16
CA ILE A 211 2.99 7.44 -14.77
C ILE A 211 2.10 7.47 -13.51
N THR A 212 1.47 6.35 -13.18
CA THR A 212 0.65 6.16 -11.98
C THR A 212 1.33 5.23 -10.96
N GLU A 213 1.08 5.50 -9.68
CA GLU A 213 1.29 4.61 -8.55
C GLU A 213 -0.07 4.34 -7.90
N GLU A 214 -0.57 3.11 -8.02
CA GLU A 214 -1.99 2.79 -7.79
C GLU A 214 -2.25 1.92 -6.56
N HIS A 215 -1.30 1.87 -5.62
CA HIS A 215 -1.34 0.95 -4.49
C HIS A 215 -1.27 1.66 -3.13
N ALA A 216 -0.87 2.93 -3.07
CA ALA A 216 -0.81 3.66 -1.82
C ALA A 216 -2.19 3.84 -1.16
N ARG A 217 -2.25 3.58 0.15
CA ARG A 217 -3.48 3.67 0.96
C ARG A 217 -3.43 4.81 1.97
N ASP A 218 -2.26 5.39 2.19
CA ASP A 218 -2.08 6.57 3.02
C ASP A 218 -1.01 7.51 2.45
N SER A 219 -0.80 8.64 3.13
CA SER A 219 0.15 9.67 2.72
C SER A 219 1.62 9.24 2.77
N PHE A 220 1.97 8.28 3.65
CA PHE A 220 3.33 7.78 3.74
C PHE A 220 3.61 6.76 2.63
N GLU A 221 2.67 5.85 2.38
CA GLU A 221 2.71 4.93 1.24
C GLU A 221 2.76 5.70 -0.08
N ASN A 222 1.98 6.77 -0.22
CA ASN A 222 2.03 7.66 -1.37
C ASN A 222 3.47 8.09 -1.70
N LEU A 223 4.24 8.50 -0.69
CA LEU A 223 5.63 8.90 -0.87
C LEU A 223 6.55 7.68 -1.09
N LEU A 224 6.52 6.70 -0.20
CA LEU A 224 7.42 5.54 -0.21
C LEU A 224 7.25 4.69 -1.48
N PHE A 225 6.01 4.46 -1.89
CA PHE A 225 5.68 3.66 -3.06
C PHE A 225 6.06 4.42 -4.34
N SER A 226 5.88 5.74 -4.38
CA SER A 226 6.33 6.54 -5.53
C SER A 226 7.85 6.53 -5.69
N VAL A 227 8.61 6.59 -4.59
CA VAL A 227 10.08 6.46 -4.61
C VAL A 227 10.50 5.09 -5.14
N CYS A 228 9.82 4.02 -4.72
CA CYS A 228 10.12 2.69 -5.23
C CYS A 228 9.72 2.55 -6.71
N ARG A 229 8.53 3.03 -7.09
CA ARG A 229 8.07 3.03 -8.47
C ARG A 229 9.00 3.80 -9.40
N PHE A 230 9.56 4.92 -8.94
CA PHE A 230 10.59 5.66 -9.67
C PHE A 230 11.83 4.79 -9.92
N ARG A 231 12.29 4.05 -8.91
CA ARG A 231 13.45 3.14 -9.02
C ARG A 231 13.23 1.99 -9.99
N GLU A 232 12.01 1.44 -10.07
CA GLU A 232 11.62 0.43 -11.06
C GLU A 232 11.71 0.98 -12.50
N LEU A 233 11.36 2.25 -12.67
CA LEU A 233 11.21 2.91 -13.96
C LEU A 233 12.51 3.52 -14.50
N THR A 234 13.40 3.96 -13.62
CA THR A 234 14.62 4.71 -13.99
C THR A 234 15.91 3.95 -13.71
N GLY A 235 15.85 2.91 -12.87
CA GLY A 235 17.05 2.20 -12.43
C GLY A 235 17.82 2.86 -11.29
N THR A 236 17.46 4.08 -10.90
CA THR A 236 18.07 4.81 -9.80
C THR A 236 17.00 5.39 -8.88
N TYR A 237 17.35 5.76 -7.65
CA TYR A 237 16.42 6.47 -6.77
C TYR A 237 16.41 7.97 -7.12
N PRO A 238 15.29 8.68 -6.88
CA PRO A 238 15.18 10.09 -7.28
C PRO A 238 16.25 10.94 -6.58
N TYR A 239 16.87 11.82 -7.36
CA TYR A 239 17.78 12.84 -6.86
C TYR A 239 16.98 13.94 -6.15
N ASN A 240 15.92 14.48 -6.74
CA ASN A 240 15.01 15.38 -6.05
C ASN A 240 13.60 14.79 -5.95
N ILE A 241 12.88 15.11 -4.88
CA ILE A 241 11.46 14.80 -4.73
C ILE A 241 10.71 16.11 -4.56
N THR A 242 9.72 16.36 -5.40
CA THR A 242 8.74 17.44 -5.24
C THR A 242 7.37 16.82 -5.01
N VAL A 243 6.75 17.12 -3.86
CA VAL A 243 5.40 16.64 -3.56
C VAL A 243 4.38 17.75 -3.79
N VAL A 244 3.30 17.43 -4.52
CA VAL A 244 2.15 18.30 -4.71
C VAL A 244 0.95 17.73 -3.95
N SER A 245 0.41 18.51 -3.02
CA SER A 245 -0.73 18.11 -2.20
C SER A 245 -1.34 19.34 -1.51
N TYR A 246 -2.16 19.14 -0.48
CA TYR A 246 -2.75 20.25 0.29
C TYR A 246 -1.71 21.03 1.09
N ASP A 247 -1.81 22.36 1.09
CA ASP A 247 -0.96 23.25 1.89
C ASP A 247 -0.88 22.85 3.37
N PHE A 248 -2.00 22.53 3.99
CA PHE A 248 -2.05 22.13 5.39
C PHE A 248 -1.30 20.82 5.68
N LYS A 249 -1.01 19.98 4.68
CA LYS A 249 -0.29 18.71 4.83
C LYS A 249 1.24 18.86 4.70
N GLU A 250 1.74 20.06 4.39
CA GLU A 250 3.16 20.32 4.15
C GLU A 250 4.03 19.78 5.29
N GLU A 251 3.76 20.17 6.53
CA GLU A 251 4.55 19.75 7.68
C GLU A 251 4.63 18.23 7.82
N ARG A 252 3.52 17.52 7.55
CA ARG A 252 3.50 16.07 7.63
C ARG A 252 4.39 15.44 6.55
N PHE A 253 4.35 15.94 5.31
CA PHE A 253 5.20 15.40 4.25
C PHE A 253 6.67 15.81 4.44
N ALA A 254 6.94 17.09 4.61
CA ALA A 254 8.28 17.66 4.64
C ALA A 254 9.05 17.33 5.93
N HIS A 255 8.38 17.20 7.07
CA HIS A 255 9.07 16.94 8.34
C HIS A 255 8.87 15.53 8.89
N LEU A 256 7.70 14.92 8.74
CA LEU A 256 7.45 13.57 9.28
C LEU A 256 7.79 12.50 8.24
N HIS A 257 7.10 12.47 7.09
CA HIS A 257 7.27 11.41 6.09
C HIS A 257 8.65 11.41 5.46
N ARG A 258 9.17 12.59 5.07
CA ARG A 258 10.54 12.72 4.57
C ARG A 258 11.57 12.22 5.59
N SER A 259 11.38 12.55 6.88
CA SER A 259 12.29 12.12 7.95
C SER A 259 12.21 10.60 8.18
N ALA A 260 11.02 10.02 8.19
CA ALA A 260 10.82 8.57 8.27
C ALA A 260 11.41 7.83 7.06
N LEU A 261 11.30 8.42 5.86
CA LEU A 261 11.98 7.95 4.64
C LEU A 261 13.50 8.15 4.71
N GLY A 262 14.03 8.98 5.63
CA GLY A 262 15.44 9.34 5.69
C GLY A 262 15.93 10.13 4.47
N PHE A 263 15.02 10.80 3.74
CA PHE A 263 15.36 11.57 2.54
C PHE A 263 15.91 12.95 2.92
N PRO A 264 17.00 13.43 2.28
CA PRO A 264 17.62 14.70 2.69
C PRO A 264 16.73 15.91 2.40
N GLU A 265 16.69 16.81 3.37
CA GLU A 265 15.88 18.03 3.33
C GLU A 265 16.23 18.94 2.14
N SER A 266 17.51 19.09 1.82
CA SER A 266 17.97 19.94 0.71
C SER A 266 17.55 19.47 -0.69
N ARG A 267 16.99 18.26 -0.81
CA ARG A 267 16.51 17.66 -2.07
C ARG A 267 15.02 17.35 -2.05
N PHE A 268 14.31 17.77 -1.00
CA PHE A 268 12.88 17.54 -0.83
C PHE A 268 12.12 18.86 -0.88
N PHE A 269 11.22 18.98 -1.85
CA PHE A 269 10.41 20.16 -2.09
C PHE A 269 8.94 19.84 -1.92
N TYR A 270 8.16 20.84 -1.52
CA TYR A 270 6.73 20.71 -1.33
C TYR A 270 6.00 21.88 -2.00
N LEU A 271 4.94 21.58 -2.72
CA LEU A 271 4.01 22.57 -3.24
C LEU A 271 2.61 22.28 -2.68
N GLY A 272 2.18 23.17 -1.79
CA GLY A 272 0.85 23.16 -1.21
C GLY A 272 -0.15 23.91 -2.07
N THR A 273 -1.28 23.28 -2.40
CA THR A 273 -2.45 24.00 -2.92
C THR A 273 -3.46 24.25 -1.81
N PRO A 274 -4.12 25.40 -1.79
CA PRO A 274 -5.02 25.77 -0.70
C PRO A 274 -6.25 24.86 -0.66
N ALA A 275 -6.68 24.50 0.55
CA ALA A 275 -8.00 23.91 0.77
C ALA A 275 -9.13 24.90 0.40
N SER A 276 -10.33 24.36 0.15
CA SER A 276 -11.53 25.20 0.06
C SER A 276 -11.69 26.06 1.32
N SER A 277 -12.05 27.33 1.15
CA SER A 277 -12.27 28.27 2.25
C SER A 277 -13.29 27.76 3.28
N THR A 278 -14.29 27.01 2.80
CA THR A 278 -15.36 26.45 3.64
C THR A 278 -14.91 25.25 4.49
N SER A 279 -13.85 24.54 4.09
CA SER A 279 -13.34 23.35 4.78
C SER A 279 -12.00 23.57 5.49
N LYS A 280 -11.33 24.70 5.24
CA LYS A 280 -9.96 25.00 5.70
C LYS A 280 -9.77 24.79 7.21
N GLU A 281 -10.66 25.33 8.05
CA GLU A 281 -10.51 25.22 9.51
C GLU A 281 -10.63 23.77 9.99
N ALA A 282 -11.63 23.03 9.49
CA ALA A 282 -11.83 21.63 9.82
C ALA A 282 -10.65 20.77 9.33
N ALA A 283 -10.14 21.05 8.12
CA ALA A 283 -8.99 20.38 7.55
C ALA A 283 -7.71 20.58 8.38
N LEU A 284 -7.45 21.82 8.85
CA LEU A 284 -6.31 22.11 9.73
C LEU A 284 -6.41 21.37 11.08
N LYS A 285 -7.61 21.33 11.68
CA LYS A 285 -7.85 20.57 12.92
C LYS A 285 -7.64 19.07 12.72
N GLY A 286 -8.23 18.51 11.66
CA GLY A 286 -8.07 17.10 11.31
C GLY A 286 -6.61 16.73 11.05
N GLU A 287 -5.89 17.58 10.32
CA GLU A 287 -4.47 17.37 10.03
C GLU A 287 -3.60 17.41 11.28
N ALA A 288 -3.85 18.33 12.22
CA ALA A 288 -3.10 18.38 13.48
C ALA A 288 -3.17 17.04 14.25
N LEU A 289 -4.34 16.39 14.27
CA LEU A 289 -4.52 15.07 14.89
C LEU A 289 -3.73 14.00 14.14
N VAL A 290 -3.74 14.02 12.81
CA VAL A 290 -3.00 13.05 11.98
C VAL A 290 -1.49 13.24 12.13
N ARG A 291 -0.98 14.46 12.23
CA ARG A 291 0.43 14.74 12.51
C ARG A 291 0.88 14.12 13.82
N VAL A 292 0.11 14.28 14.90
CA VAL A 292 0.42 13.65 16.20
C VAL A 292 0.46 12.13 16.09
N GLN A 293 -0.42 11.53 15.28
CA GLN A 293 -0.40 10.08 15.04
C GLN A 293 0.89 9.63 14.33
N PHE A 294 1.30 10.33 13.25
CA PHE A 294 2.55 10.00 12.55
C PHE A 294 3.81 10.36 13.35
N GLN A 295 3.75 11.29 14.31
CA GLN A 295 4.87 11.50 15.24
C GLN A 295 5.10 10.27 16.14
N GLY A 296 4.03 9.62 16.60
CA GLY A 296 4.13 8.40 17.41
C GLY A 296 4.30 7.11 16.61
N ASP A 297 3.89 7.11 15.35
CA ASP A 297 3.97 5.96 14.43
C ASP A 297 4.39 6.43 13.02
N PRO A 298 5.68 6.73 12.81
CA PRO A 298 6.18 7.35 11.58
C PRO A 298 5.95 6.54 10.30
N TYR A 299 5.75 5.23 10.43
CA TYR A 299 5.54 4.30 9.31
C TYR A 299 4.09 3.83 9.19
N GLY A 300 3.18 4.30 10.07
CA GLY A 300 1.76 3.96 10.04
C GLY A 300 1.51 2.45 10.24
N CYS A 301 2.26 1.82 11.14
CA CYS A 301 2.21 0.39 11.41
C CYS A 301 1.26 -0.01 12.56
N GLN A 302 0.79 0.96 13.35
CA GLN A 302 0.04 0.71 14.57
C GLN A 302 -1.23 1.59 14.67
N GLY A 303 -2.01 1.35 15.72
CA GLY A 303 -3.07 2.29 16.13
C GLY A 303 -4.13 2.55 15.07
N SER A 304 -4.55 3.81 14.97
CA SER A 304 -5.57 4.27 14.02
C SER A 304 -5.06 4.29 12.59
N LEU A 305 -3.78 4.62 12.37
CA LEU A 305 -3.15 4.68 11.04
C LEU A 305 -3.19 3.32 10.35
N TYR A 306 -2.73 2.28 11.05
CA TYR A 306 -2.77 0.92 10.50
C TYR A 306 -4.19 0.44 10.19
N ARG A 307 -5.15 0.70 11.09
CA ARG A 307 -6.56 0.36 10.84
C ARG A 307 -7.12 1.10 9.62
N LYS A 308 -6.80 2.39 9.46
CA LYS A 308 -7.18 3.19 8.30
C LYS A 308 -6.61 2.60 7.01
N LYS A 309 -5.34 2.17 7.03
CA LYS A 309 -4.67 1.49 5.91
C LYS A 309 -5.36 0.18 5.53
N LEU A 310 -5.71 -0.67 6.50
CA LEU A 310 -6.44 -1.93 6.25
C LEU A 310 -7.82 -1.70 5.64
N ASN A 311 -8.53 -0.66 6.08
CA ASN A 311 -9.86 -0.34 5.55
C ASN A 311 -9.84 0.27 4.14
N ARG A 312 -8.67 0.74 3.69
CA ARG A 312 -8.45 1.37 2.39
C ARG A 312 -7.92 0.39 1.34
N ASP A 313 -8.17 -0.90 1.52
CA ASP A 313 -7.96 -1.94 0.52
C ASP A 313 -9.24 -2.76 0.28
N PRO A 314 -10.35 -2.11 -0.15
CA PRO A 314 -11.63 -2.78 -0.34
C PRO A 314 -11.59 -3.88 -1.42
N PHE A 315 -10.66 -3.79 -2.36
CA PHE A 315 -10.50 -4.72 -3.48
C PHE A 315 -9.42 -5.80 -3.24
N HIS A 316 -8.77 -5.79 -2.06
CA HIS A 316 -7.72 -6.74 -1.69
C HIS A 316 -6.61 -6.82 -2.74
N ARG A 317 -6.12 -5.66 -3.19
CA ARG A 317 -5.07 -5.54 -4.19
C ARG A 317 -3.75 -6.02 -3.59
N SER A 318 -3.05 -6.89 -4.31
CA SER A 318 -1.69 -7.26 -3.93
C SER A 318 -0.77 -6.04 -4.09
N ILE A 319 0.00 -5.71 -3.06
CA ILE A 319 0.96 -4.60 -3.09
C ILE A 319 2.26 -5.11 -3.76
N PRO A 320 2.72 -4.49 -4.85
CA PRO A 320 3.89 -4.99 -5.60
C PRO A 320 5.20 -4.70 -4.86
N TYR A 321 5.24 -3.70 -3.99
CA TYR A 321 6.46 -3.26 -3.29
C TYR A 321 6.78 -4.14 -2.07
N PRO A 322 8.06 -4.32 -1.72
CA PRO A 322 9.26 -3.68 -2.27
C PRO A 322 9.88 -4.41 -3.48
N ASN A 323 9.13 -5.25 -4.21
CA ASN A 323 9.69 -5.85 -5.42
C ASN A 323 10.13 -4.71 -6.37
N GLY A 324 11.33 -4.83 -6.94
CA GLY A 324 11.95 -3.76 -7.73
C GLY A 324 12.83 -2.77 -6.95
N CYS A 325 12.80 -2.79 -5.62
CA CYS A 325 13.57 -1.87 -4.75
C CYS A 325 14.31 -2.62 -3.63
N PRO A 326 15.22 -3.56 -3.96
CA PRO A 326 15.89 -4.39 -2.97
C PRO A 326 16.71 -3.57 -1.96
N GLU A 327 17.23 -2.40 -2.36
CA GLU A 327 18.07 -1.56 -1.51
C GLU A 327 17.30 -0.92 -0.35
N ILE A 328 15.96 -0.85 -0.43
CA ILE A 328 15.09 -0.31 0.62
C ILE A 328 14.08 -1.32 1.16
N GLU A 329 14.27 -2.62 0.88
CA GLU A 329 13.40 -3.70 1.37
C GLU A 329 13.23 -3.65 2.91
N GLY A 330 14.31 -3.36 3.63
CA GLY A 330 14.28 -3.24 5.08
C GLY A 330 13.46 -2.05 5.58
N LEU A 331 13.39 -0.95 4.82
CA LEU A 331 12.57 0.22 5.15
C LEU A 331 11.08 -0.12 5.08
N PHE A 332 10.66 -0.89 4.07
CA PHE A 332 9.27 -1.35 3.93
C PHE A 332 8.80 -2.26 5.07
N ARG A 333 9.72 -2.96 5.73
CA ARG A 333 9.44 -3.86 6.87
C ARG A 333 9.58 -3.18 8.23
N TYR A 334 10.03 -1.94 8.26
CA TYR A 334 10.35 -1.27 9.51
C TYR A 334 9.12 -0.60 10.13
N CYS A 335 8.95 -0.80 11.43
CA CYS A 335 7.81 -0.31 12.20
C CYS A 335 8.25 0.15 13.60
N GLY A 336 9.16 1.12 13.66
CA GLY A 336 9.66 1.71 14.91
C GLY A 336 9.30 3.20 15.05
N ALA A 337 9.38 3.72 16.28
CA ALA A 337 9.21 5.16 16.53
C ALA A 337 10.46 5.99 16.16
N ALA A 338 11.63 5.35 16.09
CA ALA A 338 12.87 5.98 15.66
C ALA A 338 13.00 5.96 14.12
N PRO A 339 13.87 6.81 13.54
CA PRO A 339 14.25 6.68 12.13
C PRO A 339 14.84 5.30 11.81
N TYR A 340 14.60 4.83 10.59
CA TYR A 340 15.09 3.54 10.12
C TYR A 340 16.62 3.49 10.21
N PRO A 341 17.21 2.51 10.93
CA PRO A 341 18.66 2.50 11.18
C PRO A 341 19.48 1.91 10.04
N GLY A 342 18.84 1.33 9.01
CA GLY A 342 19.54 0.73 7.88
C GLY A 342 20.08 1.77 6.90
N SER A 343 21.03 1.35 6.06
CA SER A 343 21.58 2.20 5.02
C SER A 343 20.53 2.50 3.95
N LEU A 344 20.45 3.76 3.52
CA LEU A 344 19.53 4.22 2.48
C LEU A 344 20.33 4.75 1.28
N PRO A 345 19.87 4.52 0.04
CA PRO A 345 20.64 4.83 -1.17
C PRO A 345 20.78 6.34 -1.43
N TRP A 346 19.94 7.16 -0.78
CA TRP A 346 19.98 8.63 -0.85
C TRP A 346 20.62 9.28 0.38
N ALA A 347 21.02 8.50 1.39
CA ALA A 347 21.77 9.04 2.51
C ALA A 347 23.18 9.39 2.02
N SER A 348 23.58 10.66 2.13
CA SER A 348 24.98 11.03 1.92
C SER A 348 25.84 10.18 2.86
N LYS A 349 26.91 9.56 2.34
CA LYS A 349 27.98 9.09 3.22
C LYS A 349 28.47 10.34 3.96
N THR A 350 28.12 10.48 5.23
CA THR A 350 28.86 11.37 6.13
C THR A 350 30.29 10.86 6.12
N SER A 351 31.13 11.52 5.33
CA SER A 351 32.59 11.36 5.36
C SER A 351 33.14 11.89 6.68
#